data_AF-A0A7C1F394-F1
#
_entry.id   AF-A0A7C1F394-F1
#
_cell.length_a   1.000
_cell.length_b   1.000
_cell.length_c   1.000
_cell.angle_alpha   90.00
_cell.angle_beta   90.00
_cell.angle_gamma   90.00
#
_symmetry.space_group_name_H-M   'P 1'
#
loop_
_entity.id
_entity.type
_entity.pdbx_description
1 polymer ?
#
loop_
_entity_poly.entity_id
_entity_poly.type
_entity_poly.pdbx_seq_one_letter_code
_entity_poly.pdbx_strand_id
1 'polypeptide(L)'
;VKAYYYVRDFILFNPSMTTNSPDVTISLKEGNCLSKAVLLVSLYRALGIPEGHVRIIIGELHSDRMPVQHAWIEVKYNGTWFQQDPTDLIGVFEFNQFRDRDYFRKFVRTENFCFNDTGFAVVSQKNRFRFK
;
A
#
# COMPACT_ATOMS: atom_id res chain seq x y z
N VAL A 1 -10.67 -2.80 7.50
CA VAL A 1 -10.50 -1.77 8.55
C VAL A 1 -9.51 -2.19 9.63
N LYS A 2 -9.80 -3.17 10.51
CA LYS A 2 -8.87 -3.56 11.61
C LYS A 2 -7.47 -3.97 11.16
N ALA A 3 -7.34 -4.67 10.03
CA ALA A 3 -6.02 -5.07 9.50
C ALA A 3 -5.11 -3.88 9.14
N TYR A 4 -5.68 -2.78 8.64
CA TYR A 4 -4.89 -1.57 8.33
C TYR A 4 -4.25 -1.01 9.58
N TYR A 5 -5.06 -0.76 10.62
CA TYR A 5 -4.58 -0.24 11.89
C TYR A 5 -3.61 -1.20 12.58
N TYR A 6 -3.84 -2.51 12.47
CA TYR A 6 -2.87 -3.50 12.95
C TYR A 6 -1.49 -3.32 12.31
N VAL A 7 -1.41 -3.26 10.98
CA VAL A 7 -0.13 -3.10 10.28
C VAL A 7 0.47 -1.71 10.49
N ARG A 8 -0.36 -0.67 10.56
CA ARG A 8 0.06 0.71 10.80
C ARG A 8 0.70 0.86 12.18
N ASP A 9 0.01 0.37 13.21
CA ASP A 9 0.31 0.69 14.61
C ASP A 9 1.19 -0.35 15.32
N PHE A 10 1.15 -1.61 14.88
CA PHE A 10 1.83 -2.72 15.58
C PHE A 10 2.99 -3.36 14.81
N ILE A 11 3.22 -2.94 13.56
CA ILE A 11 4.40 -3.34 12.78
C ILE A 11 5.28 -2.11 12.65
N LEU A 12 6.46 -2.11 13.26
CA LEU A 12 7.40 -1.00 13.20
C LEU A 12 7.88 -0.80 11.76
N PHE A 13 8.01 0.46 11.34
CA PHE A 13 8.57 0.78 10.03
C PHE A 13 10.09 0.92 10.15
N ASN A 14 10.81 0.13 9.36
CA ASN A 14 12.27 0.22 9.25
C ASN A 14 12.68 0.26 7.77
N PRO A 15 13.06 1.42 7.22
CA PRO A 15 13.41 1.55 5.81
C PRO A 15 14.76 0.90 5.46
N SER A 16 15.62 0.60 6.44
CA SER A 16 16.96 0.05 6.23
C SER A 16 16.98 -1.48 6.13
N MET A 17 15.89 -2.16 6.46
CA MET A 17 15.82 -3.62 6.41
C MET A 17 15.50 -4.16 5.02
N THR A 18 15.93 -5.39 4.76
CA THR A 18 15.55 -6.15 3.57
C THR A 18 14.06 -6.47 3.60
N THR A 19 13.44 -6.53 2.41
CA THR A 19 12.03 -6.92 2.30
C THR A 19 11.84 -8.35 2.76
N ASN A 20 10.84 -8.57 3.61
CA ASN A 20 10.52 -9.85 4.21
C ASN A 20 9.16 -10.38 3.75
N SER A 21 8.97 -11.69 3.91
CA SER A 21 7.66 -12.33 3.74
C SER A 21 6.69 -11.94 4.88
N PRO A 22 5.37 -12.12 4.71
CA PRO A 22 4.38 -11.78 5.73
C PRO A 22 4.58 -12.47 7.08
N ASP A 23 4.96 -13.74 7.08
CA ASP A 23 5.20 -14.54 8.29
C ASP A 23 6.39 -14.01 9.10
N VAL A 24 7.48 -13.64 8.41
CA VAL A 24 8.65 -13.00 9.02
C VAL A 24 8.27 -11.61 9.54
N THR A 25 7.54 -10.82 8.75
CA THR A 25 7.11 -9.46 9.13
C THR A 25 6.24 -9.47 10.39
N ILE A 26 5.30 -10.41 10.50
CA ILE A 26 4.49 -10.59 11.73
C ILE A 26 5.36 -11.01 12.91
N SER A 27 6.29 -11.96 12.70
CA SER A 27 7.13 -12.51 13.77
C SER A 27 8.07 -11.46 14.35
N LEU A 28 8.69 -10.64 13.50
CA LEU A 28 9.58 -9.55 13.90
C LEU A 28 8.82 -8.32 14.40
N LYS A 29 7.55 -8.17 14.02
CA LYS A 29 6.76 -6.93 14.19
C LYS A 29 7.46 -5.70 13.60
N GLU A 30 8.15 -5.90 12.49
CA GLU A 30 8.95 -4.86 11.83
C GLU A 30 9.01 -5.13 10.32
N GLY A 31 8.95 -4.07 9.52
CA GLY A 31 8.95 -4.17 8.06
C GLY A 31 9.30 -2.85 7.37
N ASN A 32 9.96 -2.93 6.22
CA ASN A 32 10.05 -1.79 5.29
C ASN A 32 8.71 -1.54 4.58
N CYS A 33 8.64 -0.53 3.71
CA CYS A 33 7.40 -0.12 3.06
C CYS A 33 6.75 -1.25 2.27
N LEU A 34 7.57 -2.03 1.55
CA LEU A 34 7.10 -3.18 0.79
C LEU A 34 6.64 -4.32 1.70
N SER A 35 7.38 -4.64 2.75
CA SER A 35 7.01 -5.70 3.71
C SER A 35 5.68 -5.40 4.39
N LYS A 36 5.48 -4.15 4.82
CA LYS A 36 4.21 -3.70 5.42
C LYS A 36 3.07 -3.70 4.40
N ALA A 37 3.29 -3.28 3.17
CA ALA A 37 2.29 -3.34 2.10
C ALA A 37 1.89 -4.79 1.78
N VAL A 38 2.87 -5.70 1.61
CA VAL A 38 2.63 -7.13 1.35
C VAL A 38 1.86 -7.76 2.49
N LEU A 39 2.27 -7.54 3.74
CA LEU A 39 1.55 -8.05 4.91
C LEU A 39 0.09 -7.57 4.94
N LEU A 40 -0.15 -6.28 4.69
CA LEU A 40 -1.51 -5.75 4.69
C LEU A 40 -2.38 -6.36 3.59
N VAL A 41 -1.84 -6.51 2.37
CA VAL A 41 -2.55 -7.21 1.29
C VAL A 41 -2.84 -8.65 1.67
N SER A 42 -1.87 -9.38 2.23
CA SER A 42 -2.06 -10.76 2.69
C SER A 42 -3.18 -10.88 3.73
N LEU A 43 -3.22 -9.98 4.73
CA LEU A 43 -4.29 -9.94 5.72
C LEU A 43 -5.65 -9.64 5.09
N TYR A 44 -5.71 -8.72 4.13
CA TYR A 44 -6.95 -8.44 3.41
C TYR A 44 -7.44 -9.61 2.58
N ARG A 45 -6.54 -10.33 1.90
CA ARG A 45 -6.87 -11.56 1.19
C ARG A 45 -7.42 -12.62 2.16
N ALA A 46 -6.75 -12.82 3.31
CA ALA A 46 -7.20 -13.75 4.34
C ALA A 46 -8.57 -13.37 4.95
N LEU A 47 -8.90 -12.07 4.99
CA LEU A 47 -10.20 -11.56 5.42
C LEU A 47 -11.28 -11.56 4.31
N GLY A 48 -10.99 -12.13 3.14
CA GLY A 48 -11.94 -12.30 2.06
C GLY A 48 -12.08 -11.12 1.10
N ILE A 49 -11.17 -10.14 1.12
CA ILE A 49 -11.13 -9.12 0.05
C ILE A 49 -10.68 -9.81 -1.24
N PRO A 50 -11.44 -9.75 -2.34
CA PRO A 50 -11.07 -10.38 -3.62
C PRO A 50 -9.74 -9.85 -4.19
N GLU A 51 -9.03 -10.67 -4.95
CA GLU A 51 -7.76 -10.32 -5.60
C GLU A 51 -7.89 -9.09 -6.50
N GLY A 52 -8.99 -9.01 -7.26
CA GLY A 52 -9.27 -7.86 -8.12
C GLY A 52 -9.56 -6.56 -7.36
N HIS A 53 -9.69 -6.63 -6.03
CA HIS A 53 -10.03 -5.52 -5.15
C HIS A 53 -8.86 -5.09 -4.24
N VAL A 54 -7.67 -5.64 -4.41
CA VAL A 54 -6.50 -5.21 -3.65
C VAL A 54 -5.24 -5.33 -4.49
N ARG A 55 -4.35 -4.35 -4.41
CA ARG A 55 -3.05 -4.35 -5.10
C ARG A 55 -2.02 -3.52 -4.38
N ILE A 56 -0.76 -3.85 -4.60
CA ILE A 56 0.41 -3.08 -4.16
C ILE A 56 0.82 -2.16 -5.31
N ILE A 57 1.23 -0.95 -4.97
CA ILE A 57 1.74 0.06 -5.89
C ILE A 57 3.16 0.41 -5.47
N ILE A 58 4.06 0.44 -6.44
CA ILE A 58 5.44 0.91 -6.28
C ILE A 58 5.58 2.23 -7.03
N GLY A 59 6.22 3.20 -6.40
CA GLY A 59 6.41 4.52 -6.98
C GLY A 59 7.35 5.39 -6.16
N GLU A 60 7.29 6.69 -6.42
CA GLU A 60 8.10 7.70 -5.76
C GLU A 60 7.21 8.73 -5.08
N LEU A 61 7.55 9.11 -3.85
CA LEU A 61 6.93 10.22 -3.15
C LEU A 61 7.67 11.53 -3.40
N HIS A 62 6.94 12.64 -3.32
CA HIS A 62 7.50 13.98 -3.19
C HIS A 62 8.27 14.10 -1.87
N SER A 63 9.43 14.74 -1.94
CA SER A 63 10.30 15.04 -0.80
C SER A 63 11.18 16.23 -1.18
N ASP A 64 11.43 17.11 -0.21
CA ASP A 64 12.12 18.39 -0.44
C ASP A 64 13.58 18.23 -0.86
N ARG A 65 14.20 17.08 -0.57
CA ARG A 65 15.62 16.83 -0.86
C ARG A 65 15.79 15.91 -2.06
N MET A 66 15.18 14.73 -2.00
CA MET A 66 15.31 13.68 -3.00
C MET A 66 14.05 12.82 -3.06
N PRO A 67 13.61 12.38 -4.25
CA PRO A 67 12.51 11.44 -4.41
C PRO A 67 12.72 10.19 -3.56
N VAL A 68 11.67 9.75 -2.86
CA VAL A 68 11.73 8.57 -1.99
C VAL A 68 10.98 7.43 -2.66
N GLN A 69 11.67 6.32 -2.92
CA GLN A 69 11.02 5.09 -3.40
C GLN A 69 10.10 4.56 -2.31
N HIS A 70 8.88 4.21 -2.68
CA HIS A 70 7.85 3.83 -1.72
C HIS A 70 6.91 2.77 -2.25
N ALA A 71 6.32 2.03 -1.33
CA ALA A 71 5.29 1.05 -1.59
C ALA A 71 4.06 1.35 -0.71
N TRP A 72 2.89 1.41 -1.35
CA TRP A 72 1.60 1.54 -0.68
C TRP A 72 0.59 0.60 -1.35
N ILE A 73 -0.66 0.62 -0.89
CA ILE A 73 -1.69 -0.26 -1.47
C ILE A 73 -2.90 0.52 -1.94
N GLU A 74 -3.66 -0.12 -2.84
CA GLU A 74 -5.02 0.26 -3.16
C GLU A 74 -5.95 -0.89 -2.81
N VAL A 75 -7.04 -0.56 -2.12
CA VAL A 75 -8.06 -1.52 -1.73
C VAL A 75 -9.45 -1.00 -2.10
N LYS A 76 -10.28 -1.86 -2.68
CA LYS A 76 -11.68 -1.56 -2.97
C LYS A 76 -12.53 -2.04 -1.80
N TYR A 77 -13.17 -1.11 -1.11
CA TYR A 77 -14.03 -1.37 0.04
C TYR A 77 -15.35 -0.61 -0.13
N ASN A 78 -16.49 -1.31 0.03
CA ASN A 78 -17.83 -0.76 -0.19
C ASN A 78 -17.96 0.03 -1.52
N GLY A 79 -17.46 -0.56 -2.61
CA GLY A 79 -17.52 0.03 -3.96
C GLY A 79 -16.52 1.15 -4.24
N THR A 80 -15.86 1.69 -3.22
CA THR A 80 -14.90 2.80 -3.33
C THR A 80 -13.46 2.29 -3.27
N TRP A 81 -12.56 2.87 -4.06
CA TRP A 81 -11.13 2.60 -3.92
C TRP A 81 -10.50 3.52 -2.88
N PHE A 82 -9.64 2.97 -2.03
CA PHE A 82 -8.87 3.70 -1.05
C PHE A 82 -7.39 3.45 -1.27
N GLN A 83 -6.60 4.51 -1.19
CA GLN A 83 -5.14 4.43 -1.16
C GLN A 83 -4.70 4.40 0.31
N GLN A 84 -3.90 3.41 0.67
CA GLN A 84 -3.48 3.21 2.05
C GLN A 84 -1.97 3.07 2.11
N ASP A 85 -1.36 3.97 2.87
CA ASP A 85 0.02 3.85 3.33
C ASP A 85 -0.01 3.29 4.76
N PRO A 86 0.42 2.04 4.97
CA PRO A 86 0.51 1.47 6.31
C PRO A 86 1.80 1.86 7.04
N THR A 87 2.70 2.61 6.42
CA THR A 87 3.89 3.16 7.08
C THR A 87 3.55 4.46 7.81
N ASP A 88 4.52 4.99 8.53
CA ASP A 88 4.51 6.32 9.15
C ASP A 88 5.50 7.27 8.46
N LEU A 89 6.06 6.87 7.30
CA LEU A 89 7.13 7.58 6.59
C LEU A 89 6.82 9.05 6.33
N ILE A 90 5.58 9.35 5.93
CA ILE A 90 5.10 10.71 5.64
C ILE A 90 3.91 11.13 6.53
N GLY A 91 3.65 10.36 7.58
CA GLY A 91 2.55 10.59 8.51
C GLY A 91 1.74 9.34 8.83
N VAL A 92 0.95 9.43 9.90
CA VAL A 92 0.01 8.40 10.34
C VAL A 92 -1.37 8.77 9.80
N PHE A 93 -1.98 7.86 9.04
CA PHE A 93 -3.23 8.14 8.33
C PHE A 93 -4.37 7.23 8.76
N GLU A 94 -5.60 7.68 8.55
CA GLU A 94 -6.81 6.90 8.80
C GLU A 94 -7.18 6.00 7.62
N PHE A 95 -7.88 4.88 7.89
CA PHE A 95 -8.20 3.84 6.90
C PHE A 95 -8.84 4.40 5.61
N ASN A 96 -9.75 5.36 5.75
CA ASN A 96 -10.53 5.93 4.65
C ASN A 96 -10.06 7.33 4.23
N GLN A 97 -8.89 7.78 4.70
CA GLN A 97 -8.43 9.16 4.53
C GLN A 97 -8.19 9.54 3.07
N PHE A 98 -7.78 8.58 2.24
CA PHE A 98 -7.50 8.82 0.83
C PHE A 98 -8.43 8.00 -0.05
N ARG A 99 -9.52 8.64 -0.47
CA ARG A 99 -10.45 8.08 -1.44
C ARG A 99 -9.89 8.26 -2.84
N ASP A 100 -10.13 7.27 -3.68
CA ASP A 100 -9.73 7.23 -5.08
C ASP A 100 -8.24 7.52 -5.32
N ARG A 101 -7.87 8.78 -5.55
CA ARG A 101 -6.50 9.19 -5.89
C ARG A 101 -5.94 10.29 -4.99
N ASP A 102 -6.54 10.52 -3.83
CA ASP A 102 -6.17 11.63 -2.98
C ASP A 102 -4.74 11.50 -2.43
N TYR A 103 -4.29 10.28 -2.12
CA TYR A 103 -2.91 10.03 -1.69
C TYR A 103 -1.93 10.35 -2.82
N PHE A 104 -2.23 9.85 -4.03
CA PHE A 104 -1.43 10.11 -5.22
C PHE A 104 -1.25 11.62 -5.45
N ARG A 105 -2.37 12.36 -5.50
CA ARG A 105 -2.33 13.79 -5.81
C ARG A 105 -1.57 14.62 -4.79
N LYS A 106 -1.54 14.16 -3.53
CA LYS A 106 -0.90 14.90 -2.42
C LYS A 106 0.58 14.57 -2.28
N PHE A 107 0.94 13.30 -2.45
CA PHE A 107 2.25 12.82 -2.02
C PHE A 107 3.04 12.11 -3.10
N VAL A 108 2.41 11.60 -4.15
CA VAL A 108 3.10 10.75 -5.13
C VAL A 108 3.59 11.58 -6.30
N ARG A 109 4.90 11.49 -6.55
CA ARG A 109 5.55 12.06 -7.72
C ARG A 109 5.31 11.21 -8.96
N THR A 110 5.55 9.90 -8.84
CA THR A 110 5.43 8.94 -9.94
C THR A 110 4.91 7.61 -9.42
N GLU A 111 4.04 6.95 -10.18
CA GLU A 111 3.73 5.54 -9.97
C GLU A 111 4.45 4.72 -11.05
N ASN A 112 5.20 3.70 -10.64
CA ASN A 112 6.02 2.90 -11.54
C ASN A 112 5.27 1.66 -12.03
N PHE A 113 4.68 0.90 -11.11
CA PHE A 113 3.91 -0.30 -11.43
C PHE A 113 3.02 -0.72 -10.27
N CYS A 114 2.05 -1.60 -10.54
CA CYS A 114 1.26 -2.26 -9.53
C CYS A 114 1.19 -3.77 -9.76
N PHE A 115 0.95 -4.52 -8.69
CA PHE A 115 0.81 -5.96 -8.76
C PHE A 115 -0.08 -6.52 -7.64
N ASN A 116 -0.61 -7.71 -7.86
CA ASN A 116 -1.30 -8.54 -6.89
C ASN A 116 -0.95 -10.02 -7.14
N ASP A 117 -1.65 -10.94 -6.48
CA ASP A 117 -1.53 -12.40 -6.62
C ASP A 117 -1.83 -12.92 -8.04
N THR A 118 -2.54 -12.15 -8.87
CA THR A 118 -2.96 -12.59 -10.22
C THR A 118 -2.21 -11.93 -11.37
N GLY A 119 -1.46 -10.86 -11.11
CA GLY A 119 -0.72 -10.22 -12.17
C GLY A 119 -0.09 -8.89 -11.82
N PHE A 120 0.57 -8.36 -12.84
CA PHE A 120 1.39 -7.15 -12.82
C PHE A 120 0.91 -6.17 -13.88
N ALA A 121 1.08 -4.87 -13.66
CA ALA A 121 0.92 -3.85 -14.68
C ALA A 121 1.91 -2.70 -14.49
N VAL A 122 2.57 -2.30 -15.59
CA VAL A 122 3.38 -1.07 -15.66
C VAL A 122 2.48 0.17 -15.56
N VAL A 123 1.19 0.05 -15.87
CA VAL A 123 0.20 1.09 -15.60
C VAL A 123 -0.45 0.81 -14.24
N SER A 124 0.08 1.45 -13.20
CA SER A 124 -0.45 1.41 -11.83
C SER A 124 -1.94 1.79 -11.74
N GLN A 125 -2.41 2.63 -12.66
CA GLN A 125 -3.72 3.26 -12.65
C GLN A 125 -4.81 2.40 -13.30
N LYS A 126 -4.90 1.11 -12.92
CA LYS A 126 -5.94 0.21 -13.45
C LYS A 126 -7.36 0.75 -13.27
N ASN A 127 -7.59 1.53 -12.21
CA ASN A 127 -8.88 2.19 -11.97
C ASN A 127 -9.26 3.22 -13.07
N ARG A 128 -8.31 3.68 -13.90
CA ARG A 128 -8.56 4.58 -15.05
C ARG A 128 -9.02 3.86 -16.32
N PHE A 129 -8.71 2.57 -16.47
CA PHE A 129 -9.13 1.81 -17.65
C PHE A 129 -10.58 1.35 -17.61
N ARG A 130 -11.29 1.60 -16.51
CA ARG A 130 -12.75 1.60 -16.51
C ARG A 130 -13.23 2.87 -17.22
N PHE A 131 -13.19 2.84 -18.54
CA PHE A 131 -13.82 3.85 -19.38
C PHE A 131 -15.34 3.70 -19.30
N LYS A 132 -15.98 4.87 -19.13
CA LYS A 132 -17.29 5.32 -19.62
C LYS A 132 -18.41 4.29 -19.75
#